data_AF-A0A7M4ANT6-F1
#
_entry.id   AF-A0A7M4ANT6-F1
#
_cell.length_a   1.000
_cell.length_b   1.000
_cell.length_c   1.000
_cell.angle_alpha   90.00
_cell.angle_beta   90.00
_cell.angle_gamma   90.00
#
_symmetry.space_group_name_H-M   'P 1'
#
loop_
_entity.id
_entity.type
_entity.pdbx_description
1 polymer ?
#
loop_
_entity_poly.entity_id
_entity_poly.type
_entity_poly.pdbx_seq_one_letter_code
_entity_poly.pdbx_strand_id
1 'polypeptide(L)'
;MVRRASVDFEVAIIAHQPLQGFRYRLNVGQGAGRSAPRDMVQTHNTPRMRRVKRLPKACVSRFLFVRPLQIGEVSRQPASGVAPARHTELSDMAKKISAKARAAARKQRDKWKTKRWYTIRAPRYPWDFKPIGETIGESDEHILGRVYEMTQQEFDGNFSKMHVVMRFRVTECVGQDALTTFIGHHHQTDHTRRQVRRYRGKVDDVVDVVTTDGYLVRMKPLIITQQRVQTSVKQDMRTRTREIIIAFAAKNTYADVQRGLLNGKLEEEIEKGVKSIYPVRMVAVRKSQLLQEGVVASDGPTLDEIHAQEERQAAELKAKKAAALAAAMAEEDAEGGDDDEIDVPVDELPDNIKDAVESAVPGGEITEAELETEDGEQVYEVTVEKDGKEFEVEVSKDGEVLEVELEDDSADEEASGPEDGAEVADYESMTVAELKELLKAAGKPVSGKKADLIERLKE
;
A
#
# COMPACT_ATOMS: atom_id res chain seq x y z
N MET A 1 -1.18 63.65 -19.46
CA MET A 1 -2.54 63.20 -19.79
C MET A 1 -2.53 61.67 -19.82
N VAL A 2 -2.77 61.02 -18.68
CA VAL A 2 -3.39 59.68 -18.49
C VAL A 2 -3.52 59.54 -16.96
N ARG A 3 -4.75 59.30 -16.51
CA ARG A 3 -5.21 59.43 -15.12
C ARG A 3 -4.89 58.15 -14.33
N ARG A 4 -4.25 58.32 -13.16
CA ARG A 4 -4.25 57.31 -12.09
C ARG A 4 -5.64 57.28 -11.46
N ALA A 5 -6.31 56.14 -11.54
CA ALA A 5 -7.55 55.88 -10.83
C ALA A 5 -7.21 55.51 -9.38
N SER A 6 -7.36 56.48 -8.48
CA SER A 6 -7.49 56.26 -7.04
C SER A 6 -8.92 55.77 -6.78
N VAL A 7 -9.06 54.53 -6.30
CA VAL A 7 -10.33 54.01 -5.80
C VAL A 7 -10.31 54.20 -4.30
N ASP A 8 -10.97 55.26 -3.86
CA ASP A 8 -11.31 55.53 -2.47
C ASP A 8 -12.32 54.47 -1.99
N PHE A 9 -11.94 53.64 -1.02
CA PHE A 9 -12.87 52.79 -0.28
C PHE A 9 -13.07 53.41 1.11
N GLU A 10 -14.26 53.98 1.30
CA GLU A 10 -14.76 54.52 2.55
C GLU A 10 -14.73 53.47 3.66
N VAL A 11 -14.01 53.80 4.72
CA VAL A 11 -14.07 53.14 6.02
C VAL A 11 -15.35 53.58 6.72
N ALA A 12 -16.36 52.69 6.77
CA ALA A 12 -17.57 52.91 7.56
C ALA A 12 -17.25 52.82 9.06
N ILE A 13 -17.10 53.97 9.69
CA ILE A 13 -17.01 54.17 11.14
C ILE A 13 -18.40 53.93 11.74
N ILE A 14 -18.57 52.84 12.49
CA ILE A 14 -19.75 52.64 13.35
C ILE A 14 -19.35 53.03 14.78
N ALA A 15 -19.80 54.19 15.22
CA ALA A 15 -19.68 54.69 16.60
C ALA A 15 -21.04 55.20 17.10
N HIS A 16 -21.64 54.50 18.08
CA HIS A 16 -22.66 54.90 19.08
C HIS A 16 -23.45 53.61 19.48
N GLN A 17 -23.68 53.17 20.72
CA GLN A 17 -23.72 53.76 22.07
C GLN A 17 -23.35 52.72 23.15
N PRO A 18 -22.82 53.14 24.32
CA PRO A 18 -22.74 52.31 25.52
C PRO A 18 -24.01 52.43 26.37
N LEU A 19 -24.67 51.31 26.68
CA LEU A 19 -25.74 51.26 27.68
C LEU A 19 -25.14 51.17 29.08
N GLN A 20 -25.46 52.17 29.88
CA GLN A 20 -25.14 52.27 31.30
C GLN A 20 -25.98 51.29 32.14
N GLY A 21 -25.32 50.67 33.12
CA GLY A 21 -25.80 50.59 34.50
C GLY A 21 -27.01 49.70 34.81
N PHE A 22 -26.74 48.47 35.23
CA PHE A 22 -27.58 47.81 36.25
C PHE A 22 -26.69 47.28 37.39
N ARG A 23 -26.60 48.10 38.45
CA ARG A 23 -26.19 47.68 39.79
C ARG A 23 -27.35 46.88 40.39
N TYR A 24 -27.08 45.65 40.85
CA TYR A 24 -27.85 45.08 41.96
C TYR A 24 -26.91 44.58 43.05
N ARG A 25 -27.39 44.79 44.28
CA ARG A 25 -26.65 44.76 45.53
C ARG A 25 -26.33 43.34 45.95
N LEU A 26 -25.19 43.25 46.64
CA LEU A 26 -24.92 42.32 47.73
C LEU A 26 -26.16 42.08 48.61
N ASN A 27 -26.44 40.82 48.90
CA ASN A 27 -27.05 40.46 50.18
C ASN A 27 -26.39 39.22 50.75
N VAL A 28 -25.77 39.44 51.91
CA VAL A 28 -25.18 38.46 52.81
C VAL A 28 -26.32 37.90 53.66
N GLY A 29 -26.40 36.58 53.81
CA GLY A 29 -27.36 35.91 54.68
C GLY A 29 -26.82 34.56 55.13
N GLN A 30 -26.33 34.53 56.36
CA GLN A 30 -25.93 33.34 57.12
C GLN A 30 -27.13 32.45 57.46
N GLY A 31 -26.88 31.14 57.67
CA GLY A 31 -27.60 30.39 58.70
C GLY A 31 -27.99 28.94 58.38
N ALA A 32 -27.34 28.01 59.09
CA ALA A 32 -27.79 26.67 59.54
C ALA A 32 -28.21 25.63 58.46
N GLY A 33 -27.64 24.43 58.37
CA GLY A 33 -27.29 23.51 59.44
C GLY A 33 -28.46 22.56 59.73
N ARG A 34 -28.47 21.37 59.11
CA ARG A 34 -28.99 20.10 59.68
C ARG A 34 -28.72 18.90 58.76
N SER A 35 -27.98 17.97 59.33
CA SER A 35 -27.78 16.57 58.99
C SER A 35 -29.05 15.73 59.19
N ALA A 36 -29.30 14.74 58.33
CA ALA A 36 -29.43 13.30 58.68
C ALA A 36 -30.12 12.47 57.56
N PRO A 37 -29.85 11.14 57.49
CA PRO A 37 -30.00 10.31 56.30
C PRO A 37 -31.24 9.38 56.36
N ARG A 38 -31.57 8.74 55.23
CA ARG A 38 -32.35 7.49 55.20
C ARG A 38 -31.89 6.58 54.08
N ASP A 39 -31.25 5.48 54.48
CA ASP A 39 -31.27 4.21 53.77
C ASP A 39 -32.70 3.64 53.81
N MET A 40 -33.18 3.07 52.69
CA MET A 40 -33.80 1.74 52.74
C MET A 40 -33.83 1.09 51.35
N VAL A 41 -33.50 -0.18 51.40
CA VAL A 41 -33.28 -1.15 50.33
C VAL A 41 -34.59 -1.90 50.00
N GLN A 42 -34.58 -2.64 48.88
CA GLN A 42 -35.50 -3.71 48.42
C GLN A 42 -36.83 -3.28 47.74
N THR A 43 -37.37 -3.93 46.72
CA THR A 43 -37.00 -4.92 45.67
C THR A 43 -38.23 -5.03 44.75
N HIS A 44 -38.08 -5.70 43.59
CA HIS A 44 -39.14 -6.24 42.71
C HIS A 44 -39.99 -5.25 41.88
N ASN A 45 -39.76 -5.20 40.56
CA ASN A 45 -40.44 -6.08 39.61
C ASN A 45 -40.12 -5.68 38.16
N THR A 46 -39.63 -6.64 37.38
CA THR A 46 -39.66 -6.57 35.92
C THR A 46 -41.10 -6.78 35.43
N PRO A 47 -41.45 -6.24 34.26
CA PRO A 47 -42.10 -7.12 33.29
C PRO A 47 -41.59 -6.96 31.86
N ARG A 48 -41.26 -8.13 31.30
CA ARG A 48 -41.46 -8.63 29.92
C ARG A 48 -41.83 -7.63 28.81
N MET A 49 -41.01 -7.71 27.76
CA MET A 49 -41.36 -7.70 26.33
C MET A 49 -42.85 -7.56 26.00
N ARG A 50 -43.20 -6.51 25.23
CA ARG A 50 -44.37 -6.53 24.35
C ARG A 50 -43.96 -6.36 22.90
N ARG A 51 -44.42 -7.35 22.12
CA ARG A 51 -44.44 -7.42 20.66
C ARG A 51 -45.04 -6.17 20.02
N VAL A 52 -44.40 -5.76 18.93
CA VAL A 52 -44.96 -5.36 17.63
C VAL A 52 -46.41 -4.83 17.66
N LYS A 53 -46.56 -3.51 17.49
CA LYS A 53 -47.77 -2.93 16.90
C LYS A 53 -47.37 -2.16 15.65
N ARG A 54 -47.85 -2.67 14.52
CA ARG A 54 -47.85 -2.01 13.21
C ARG A 54 -48.53 -0.65 13.33
N LEU A 55 -47.89 0.40 12.84
CA LEU A 55 -48.51 1.71 12.64
C LEU A 55 -49.44 1.65 11.40
N PRO A 56 -50.62 2.29 11.44
CA PRO A 56 -51.53 2.34 10.31
C PRO A 56 -51.07 3.36 9.25
N LYS A 57 -51.32 2.99 8.00
CA LYS A 57 -51.19 3.84 6.81
C LYS A 57 -52.13 5.04 6.95
N ALA A 58 -51.61 6.25 6.82
CA ALA A 58 -52.43 7.46 6.68
C ALA A 58 -51.92 8.33 5.52
N CYS A 59 -52.84 8.54 4.59
CA CYS A 59 -53.02 9.66 3.65
C CYS A 59 -51.79 10.31 3.01
N VAL A 60 -51.61 9.96 1.74
CA VAL A 60 -50.95 10.77 0.71
C VAL A 60 -51.72 12.08 0.55
N SER A 61 -51.16 13.19 1.02
CA SER A 61 -51.62 14.53 0.69
C SER A 61 -51.05 14.95 -0.67
N ARG A 62 -52.00 15.15 -1.57
CA ARG A 62 -51.96 15.74 -2.90
C ARG A 62 -51.20 17.08 -2.89
N PHE A 63 -49.99 17.13 -3.46
CA PHE A 63 -49.38 18.36 -3.96
C PHE A 63 -49.22 18.24 -5.46
N LEU A 64 -50.20 18.82 -6.17
CA LEU A 64 -50.18 19.06 -7.61
C LEU A 64 -49.14 20.16 -7.90
N PHE A 65 -47.96 19.78 -8.38
CA PHE A 65 -47.04 20.73 -9.02
C PHE A 65 -47.29 20.68 -10.53
N VAL A 66 -47.83 21.79 -11.03
CA VAL A 66 -48.22 22.04 -12.42
C VAL A 66 -46.98 22.06 -13.30
N ARG A 67 -46.90 21.14 -14.27
CA ARG A 67 -46.03 21.28 -15.44
C ARG A 67 -46.71 22.20 -16.46
N PRO A 68 -46.01 23.15 -17.09
CA PRO A 68 -46.60 24.01 -18.10
C PRO A 68 -46.98 23.20 -19.34
N LEU A 69 -48.26 23.33 -19.74
CA LEU A 69 -48.79 22.81 -21.00
C LEU A 69 -48.16 23.58 -22.17
N GLN A 70 -47.56 22.84 -23.08
CA GLN A 70 -47.14 23.31 -24.40
C GLN A 70 -48.40 23.49 -25.25
N ILE A 71 -48.62 24.71 -25.74
CA ILE A 71 -49.75 25.10 -26.59
C ILE A 71 -49.60 24.36 -27.92
N GLY A 72 -50.47 23.38 -28.16
CA GLY A 72 -50.58 22.69 -29.44
C GLY A 72 -51.54 23.44 -30.38
N GLU A 73 -51.10 23.62 -31.63
CA GLU A 73 -51.85 24.25 -32.71
C GLU A 73 -53.25 23.65 -32.92
N VAL A 74 -54.22 24.53 -33.09
CA VAL A 74 -55.60 24.21 -33.48
C VAL A 74 -55.61 23.91 -34.98
N SER A 75 -55.68 22.65 -35.38
CA SER A 75 -56.00 22.27 -36.76
C SER A 75 -57.51 22.10 -36.92
N ARG A 76 -58.07 22.79 -37.92
CA ARG A 76 -59.48 22.72 -38.33
C ARG A 76 -59.76 21.33 -38.93
N GLN A 77 -60.83 20.66 -38.49
CA GLN A 77 -61.31 19.42 -39.11
C GLN A 77 -61.90 19.70 -40.51
N PRO A 78 -61.52 18.97 -41.58
CA PRO A 78 -62.25 19.00 -42.85
C PRO A 78 -63.56 18.21 -42.76
N ALA A 79 -64.60 18.72 -43.41
CA ALA A 79 -65.98 18.23 -43.39
C ALA A 79 -66.23 16.98 -44.27
N SER A 80 -65.30 16.04 -44.29
CA SER A 80 -65.47 14.72 -44.92
C SER A 80 -65.12 13.67 -43.88
N GLY A 81 -66.10 12.83 -43.50
CA GLY A 81 -66.00 11.82 -42.45
C GLY A 81 -65.04 10.64 -42.71
N VAL A 82 -63.87 10.92 -43.29
CA VAL A 82 -62.77 9.97 -43.49
C VAL A 82 -61.56 10.54 -42.74
N ALA A 83 -61.06 9.80 -41.75
CA ALA A 83 -59.88 10.20 -40.99
C ALA A 83 -58.67 10.35 -41.92
N PRO A 84 -57.90 11.47 -41.86
CA PRO A 84 -56.68 11.58 -42.63
C PRO A 84 -55.68 10.52 -42.11
N ALA A 85 -55.14 9.72 -43.03
CA ALA A 85 -54.08 8.78 -42.73
C ALA A 85 -52.91 9.54 -42.12
N ARG A 86 -52.73 9.40 -40.80
CA ARG A 86 -51.54 9.91 -40.11
C ARG A 86 -50.38 9.06 -40.60
N HIS A 87 -49.62 9.59 -41.56
CA HIS A 87 -48.28 9.12 -41.84
C HIS A 87 -47.43 9.48 -40.61
N THR A 88 -47.47 8.65 -39.58
CA THR A 88 -46.46 8.70 -38.53
C THR A 88 -45.14 8.38 -39.20
N GLU A 89 -44.29 9.38 -39.39
CA GLU A 89 -42.87 9.14 -39.57
C GLU A 89 -42.44 8.30 -38.37
N LEU A 90 -42.26 7.01 -38.62
CA LEU A 90 -41.68 6.08 -37.69
C LEU A 90 -40.30 6.62 -37.37
N SER A 91 -40.17 7.26 -36.20
CA SER A 91 -38.86 7.50 -35.62
C SER A 91 -38.08 6.20 -35.66
N ASP A 92 -36.91 6.21 -36.30
CA ASP A 92 -35.91 5.13 -36.38
C ASP A 92 -35.34 4.72 -34.99
N MET A 93 -36.08 4.93 -33.90
CA MET A 93 -35.76 4.50 -32.53
C MET A 93 -36.36 3.14 -32.16
N ALA A 94 -36.93 2.41 -33.12
CA ALA A 94 -37.31 1.00 -32.95
C ALA A 94 -36.49 0.10 -33.88
N LYS A 95 -35.17 0.32 -33.93
CA LYS A 95 -34.24 -0.62 -34.56
C LYS A 95 -34.40 -1.95 -33.81
N LYS A 96 -35.03 -2.95 -34.46
CA LYS A 96 -35.28 -4.28 -33.93
C LYS A 96 -33.99 -4.81 -33.29
N ILE A 97 -33.90 -4.76 -31.96
CA ILE A 97 -32.77 -5.32 -31.22
C ILE A 97 -32.65 -6.77 -31.69
N SER A 98 -31.54 -7.10 -32.35
CA SER A 98 -31.33 -8.41 -32.96
C SER A 98 -31.51 -9.51 -31.91
N ALA A 99 -31.96 -10.70 -32.31
CA ALA A 99 -32.09 -11.83 -31.40
C ALA A 99 -30.77 -12.10 -30.65
N LYS A 100 -29.63 -11.82 -31.30
CA LYS A 100 -28.27 -11.86 -30.74
C LYS A 100 -28.05 -10.81 -29.65
N ALA A 101 -28.49 -9.57 -29.83
CA ALA A 101 -28.40 -8.53 -28.79
C ALA A 101 -29.34 -8.82 -27.60
N ARG A 102 -30.50 -9.44 -27.84
CA ARG A 102 -31.40 -9.94 -26.77
C ARG A 102 -30.80 -11.12 -26.02
N ALA A 103 -30.12 -12.05 -26.70
CA ALA A 103 -29.40 -13.16 -26.05
C ALA A 103 -28.17 -12.69 -25.26
N ALA A 104 -27.44 -11.69 -25.77
CA ALA A 104 -26.31 -11.07 -25.07
C ALA A 104 -26.76 -10.29 -23.82
N ALA A 105 -27.89 -9.60 -23.86
CA ALA A 105 -28.47 -8.93 -22.70
C ALA A 105 -28.98 -9.91 -21.62
N ARG A 106 -29.34 -11.15 -22.00
CA ARG A 106 -29.71 -12.23 -21.07
C ARG A 106 -28.50 -12.96 -20.48
N LYS A 107 -27.35 -12.89 -21.14
CA LYS A 107 -26.11 -13.50 -20.62
C LYS A 107 -25.61 -12.62 -19.48
N GLN A 108 -25.65 -13.16 -18.26
CA GLN A 108 -25.10 -12.50 -17.09
C GLN A 108 -23.62 -12.19 -17.35
N ARG A 109 -23.31 -10.92 -17.61
CA ARG A 109 -21.92 -10.47 -17.81
C ARG A 109 -21.22 -10.58 -16.46
N ASP A 110 -20.05 -11.20 -16.46
CA ASP A 110 -19.21 -11.23 -15.27
C ASP A 110 -18.86 -9.80 -14.87
N LYS A 111 -19.23 -9.46 -13.62
CA LYS A 111 -19.04 -8.14 -13.05
C LYS A 111 -17.56 -7.83 -12.89
N TRP A 112 -16.71 -8.83 -12.71
CA TRP A 112 -15.26 -8.65 -12.56
C TRP A 112 -14.60 -8.19 -13.87
N LYS A 113 -15.02 -8.73 -15.01
CA LYS A 113 -14.51 -8.31 -16.34
C LYS A 113 -14.80 -6.86 -16.71
N THR A 114 -15.77 -6.23 -16.07
CA THR A 114 -16.09 -4.82 -16.34
C THR A 114 -15.25 -3.87 -15.49
N LYS A 115 -14.76 -4.36 -14.35
CA LYS A 115 -13.99 -3.55 -13.42
C LYS A 115 -12.58 -3.30 -13.94
N ARG A 116 -12.07 -2.11 -13.68
CA ARG A 116 -10.72 -1.67 -13.96
C ARG A 116 -10.03 -1.32 -12.64
N TRP A 117 -8.72 -1.51 -12.62
CA TRP A 117 -7.86 -1.05 -11.53
C TRP A 117 -7.55 0.43 -11.74
N TYR A 118 -7.58 1.18 -10.65
CA TYR A 118 -7.23 2.59 -10.60
C TYR A 118 -6.15 2.79 -9.55
N THR A 119 -5.11 3.50 -9.92
CA THR A 119 -4.03 3.88 -9.02
C THR A 119 -4.43 5.16 -8.30
N ILE A 120 -4.45 5.13 -6.98
CA ILE A 120 -4.77 6.28 -6.15
C ILE A 120 -3.49 7.06 -5.91
N ARG A 121 -3.49 8.32 -6.36
CA ARG A 121 -2.36 9.22 -6.21
C ARG A 121 -2.65 10.28 -5.15
N ALA A 122 -1.60 10.66 -4.43
CA ALA A 122 -1.63 11.75 -3.47
C ALA A 122 -1.91 13.10 -4.18
N PRO A 123 -2.35 14.13 -3.45
CA PRO A 123 -2.46 15.48 -4.00
C PRO A 123 -1.11 16.00 -4.52
N ARG A 124 -1.16 16.90 -5.53
CA ARG A 124 0.02 17.51 -6.16
C ARG A 124 1.00 18.11 -5.17
N TYR A 125 0.53 18.97 -4.27
CA TYR A 125 1.33 19.51 -3.18
C TYR A 125 0.79 18.98 -1.86
N PRO A 126 1.66 18.61 -0.90
CA PRO A 126 3.14 18.56 -0.91
C PRO A 126 3.80 17.28 -1.47
N TRP A 127 3.06 16.36 -2.08
CA TRP A 127 3.52 14.97 -2.28
C TRP A 127 3.69 14.51 -3.73
N ASP A 128 3.66 15.45 -4.69
CA ASP A 128 4.00 15.23 -6.10
C ASP A 128 3.38 13.96 -6.70
N PHE A 129 2.08 13.75 -6.48
CA PHE A 129 1.30 12.60 -7.00
C PHE A 129 1.85 11.21 -6.64
N LYS A 130 2.52 11.08 -5.49
CA LYS A 130 2.99 9.80 -4.97
C LYS A 130 1.86 8.74 -4.95
N PRO A 131 2.10 7.51 -5.47
CA PRO A 131 1.13 6.44 -5.41
C PRO A 131 0.91 5.97 -3.97
N ILE A 132 -0.35 5.86 -3.56
CA ILE A 132 -0.79 5.45 -2.22
C ILE A 132 -1.24 3.99 -2.22
N GLY A 133 -1.95 3.58 -3.27
CA GLY A 133 -2.49 2.24 -3.41
C GLY A 133 -3.41 2.12 -4.62
N GLU A 134 -4.09 1.00 -4.74
CA GLU A 134 -4.96 0.71 -5.88
C GLU A 134 -6.39 0.44 -5.43
N THR A 135 -7.34 0.78 -6.29
CA THR A 135 -8.74 0.46 -6.09
C THR A 135 -9.39 -0.04 -7.34
N ILE A 136 -10.39 -0.88 -7.17
CA ILE A 136 -11.14 -1.43 -8.27
C ILE A 136 -12.48 -0.68 -8.43
N GLY A 137 -12.80 -0.30 -9.67
CA GLY A 137 -14.04 0.39 -10.01
C GLY A 137 -14.56 -0.01 -11.39
N GLU A 138 -15.87 0.03 -11.57
CA GLU A 138 -16.49 -0.22 -12.88
C GLU A 138 -16.46 1.01 -13.80
N SER A 139 -16.66 2.19 -13.20
CA SER A 139 -16.66 3.49 -13.84
C SER A 139 -16.01 4.51 -12.90
N ASP A 140 -15.56 5.62 -13.47
CA ASP A 140 -14.87 6.71 -12.80
C ASP A 140 -15.74 7.31 -11.68
N GLU A 141 -17.05 7.48 -11.95
CA GLU A 141 -18.05 7.98 -10.99
C GLU A 141 -18.15 7.15 -9.70
N HIS A 142 -17.88 5.83 -9.77
CA HIS A 142 -17.95 4.96 -8.59
C HIS A 142 -16.78 5.17 -7.62
N ILE A 143 -15.69 5.78 -8.07
CA ILE A 143 -14.47 5.99 -7.30
C ILE A 143 -14.46 7.38 -6.66
N LEU A 144 -15.06 8.36 -7.35
CA LEU A 144 -15.23 9.71 -6.84
C LEU A 144 -15.86 9.70 -5.43
N GLY A 145 -15.29 10.48 -4.52
CA GLY A 145 -15.76 10.61 -3.15
C GLY A 145 -15.38 9.47 -2.20
N ARG A 146 -14.72 8.40 -2.67
CA ARG A 146 -14.18 7.37 -1.77
C ARG A 146 -13.09 7.96 -0.89
N VAL A 147 -13.08 7.54 0.38
CA VAL A 147 -12.09 7.96 1.37
C VAL A 147 -11.12 6.81 1.61
N TYR A 148 -9.86 7.05 1.31
CA TYR A 148 -8.75 6.14 1.58
C TYR A 148 -8.06 6.55 2.88
N GLU A 149 -7.81 5.56 3.73
CA GLU A 149 -7.11 5.74 4.99
C GLU A 149 -5.80 4.97 4.94
N MET A 150 -4.71 5.62 5.31
CA MET A 150 -3.38 5.01 5.32
C MET A 150 -2.56 5.56 6.48
N THR A 151 -1.63 4.76 7.01
CA THR A 151 -0.71 5.23 8.05
C THR A 151 0.39 6.12 7.45
N GLN A 152 0.95 7.04 8.24
CA GLN A 152 2.07 7.87 7.78
C GLN A 152 3.34 7.03 7.52
N GLN A 153 3.48 5.88 8.20
CA GLN A 153 4.60 4.96 7.97
C GLN A 153 4.61 4.41 6.55
N GLU A 154 3.46 3.95 6.05
CA GLU A 154 3.33 3.44 4.69
C GLU A 154 3.54 4.56 3.66
N PHE A 155 3.23 5.81 4.02
CA PHE A 155 3.37 6.94 3.12
C PHE A 155 4.81 7.48 3.02
N ASP A 156 5.42 7.88 4.12
CA ASP A 156 6.73 8.55 4.14
C ASP A 156 7.89 7.58 4.42
N GLY A 157 7.61 6.35 4.85
CA GLY A 157 8.62 5.41 5.36
C GLY A 157 9.12 5.75 6.77
N ASN A 158 8.51 6.73 7.46
CA ASN A 158 8.90 7.11 8.82
C ASN A 158 8.13 6.31 9.88
N PHE A 159 8.83 5.40 10.56
CA PHE A 159 8.27 4.51 11.58
C PHE A 159 7.81 5.24 12.87
N SER A 160 8.36 6.42 13.17
CA SER A 160 8.06 7.13 14.43
C SER A 160 6.59 7.55 14.53
N LYS A 161 5.95 7.78 13.39
CA LYS A 161 4.57 8.29 13.29
C LYS A 161 3.59 7.24 12.73
N MET A 162 3.83 5.96 13.00
CA MET A 162 2.91 4.85 12.65
C MET A 162 1.47 5.09 13.10
N HIS A 163 1.29 5.79 14.23
CA HIS A 163 -0.02 6.01 14.84
C HIS A 163 -0.81 7.18 14.23
N VAL A 164 -0.26 7.90 13.25
CA VAL A 164 -0.96 8.95 12.50
C VAL A 164 -1.55 8.33 11.25
N VAL A 165 -2.88 8.40 11.12
CA VAL A 165 -3.62 7.89 9.96
C VAL A 165 -4.13 9.08 9.15
N MET A 166 -3.69 9.14 7.91
CA MET A 166 -4.08 10.14 6.92
C MET A 166 -5.36 9.70 6.20
N ARG A 167 -6.19 10.66 5.81
CA ARG A 167 -7.45 10.43 5.08
C ARG A 167 -7.47 11.25 3.81
N PHE A 168 -7.54 10.56 2.68
CA PHE A 168 -7.57 11.15 1.34
C PHE A 168 -8.95 10.88 0.71
N ARG A 169 -9.54 11.89 0.05
CA ARG A 169 -10.78 11.75 -0.73
C ARG A 169 -10.45 11.78 -2.20
N VAL A 170 -10.97 10.86 -3.01
CA VAL A 170 -10.86 10.99 -4.47
C VAL A 170 -11.78 12.12 -4.94
N THR A 171 -11.22 13.06 -5.69
CA THR A 171 -11.95 14.22 -6.23
C THR A 171 -12.13 14.15 -7.73
N GLU A 172 -11.10 13.71 -8.43
CA GLU A 172 -11.08 13.62 -9.90
C GLU A 172 -10.36 12.34 -10.32
N CYS A 173 -10.72 11.80 -11.48
CA CYS A 173 -10.05 10.67 -12.09
C CYS A 173 -9.53 11.12 -13.46
N VAL A 174 -8.25 10.89 -13.73
CA VAL A 174 -7.61 11.16 -15.02
C VAL A 174 -7.11 9.83 -15.57
N GLY A 175 -7.83 9.28 -16.54
CA GLY A 175 -7.53 7.96 -17.09
C GLY A 175 -7.71 6.85 -16.04
N GLN A 176 -6.61 6.20 -15.65
CA GLN A 176 -6.60 5.18 -14.60
C GLN A 176 -6.12 5.72 -13.24
N ASP A 177 -5.70 6.98 -13.19
CA ASP A 177 -5.22 7.60 -11.96
C ASP A 177 -6.36 8.36 -11.26
N ALA A 178 -6.57 8.02 -9.99
CA ALA A 178 -7.52 8.70 -9.12
C ALA A 178 -6.78 9.76 -8.29
N LEU A 179 -7.04 11.03 -8.57
CA LEU A 179 -6.47 12.18 -7.86
C LEU A 179 -7.24 12.44 -6.57
N THR A 180 -6.49 12.61 -5.49
CA THR A 180 -7.08 12.79 -4.15
C THR A 180 -6.85 14.19 -3.59
N THR A 181 -7.78 14.61 -2.72
CA THR A 181 -7.61 15.74 -1.79
C THR A 181 -7.39 15.23 -0.37
N PHE A 182 -6.53 15.92 0.36
CA PHE A 182 -6.30 15.63 1.77
C PHE A 182 -7.48 16.16 2.61
N ILE A 183 -8.26 15.25 3.22
CA ILE A 183 -9.37 15.65 4.10
C ILE A 183 -8.83 15.98 5.50
N GLY A 184 -7.79 15.28 5.94
CA GLY A 184 -7.25 15.43 7.28
C GLY A 184 -6.55 14.17 7.78
N HIS A 185 -6.00 14.26 8.98
CA HIS A 185 -5.40 13.16 9.69
C HIS A 185 -6.13 12.90 11.01
N HIS A 186 -5.97 11.71 11.55
CA HIS A 186 -6.35 11.39 12.90
C HIS A 186 -5.29 10.51 13.56
N HIS A 187 -5.05 10.71 14.85
CA HIS A 187 -4.28 9.75 15.62
C HIS A 187 -5.14 8.53 15.90
N GLN A 188 -4.55 7.34 15.77
CA GLN A 188 -5.18 6.10 16.18
C GLN A 188 -5.64 6.18 17.64
N THR A 189 -6.81 5.59 17.91
CA THR A 189 -7.43 5.68 19.24
C THR A 189 -6.58 5.00 20.31
N ASP A 190 -5.84 3.95 19.96
CA ASP A 190 -4.90 3.26 20.84
C ASP A 190 -3.82 4.20 21.39
N HIS A 191 -3.14 4.94 20.50
CA HIS A 191 -2.12 5.91 20.91
C HIS A 191 -2.68 6.98 21.83
N THR A 192 -3.89 7.46 21.59
CA THR A 192 -4.51 8.45 22.49
C THR A 192 -4.85 7.83 23.86
N ARG A 193 -5.38 6.60 23.88
CA ARG A 193 -5.81 5.92 25.10
C ARG A 193 -4.63 5.57 26.02
N ARG A 194 -3.49 5.13 25.48
CA ARG A 194 -2.30 4.76 26.27
C ARG A 194 -1.65 5.95 27.00
N GLN A 195 -1.81 7.16 26.46
CA GLN A 195 -1.17 8.36 27.00
C GLN A 195 -1.97 8.97 28.17
N VAL A 196 -3.29 8.85 28.13
CA VAL A 196 -4.18 9.35 29.18
C VAL A 196 -4.14 8.39 30.37
N ARG A 197 -3.45 8.79 31.44
CA ARG A 197 -3.34 8.02 32.69
C ARG A 197 -4.07 8.72 33.84
N ARG A 198 -4.36 7.96 34.89
CA ARG A 198 -4.90 8.50 36.15
C ARG A 198 -3.91 9.53 36.74
N TYR A 199 -4.44 10.51 37.47
CA TYR A 199 -3.68 11.61 38.09
C TYR A 199 -2.98 12.58 37.13
N ARG A 200 -3.32 12.55 35.83
CA ARG A 200 -2.87 13.54 34.84
C ARG A 200 -4.02 14.42 34.39
N GLY A 201 -3.71 15.67 34.04
CA GLY A 201 -4.65 16.56 33.38
C GLY A 201 -4.71 16.27 31.88
N LYS A 202 -5.93 16.14 31.37
CA LYS A 202 -6.23 16.15 29.93
C LYS A 202 -6.81 17.51 29.57
N VAL A 203 -6.25 18.15 28.55
CA VAL A 203 -6.76 19.40 27.98
C VAL A 203 -7.01 19.14 26.50
N ASP A 204 -8.27 19.24 26.11
CA ASP A 204 -8.71 19.19 24.72
C ASP A 204 -9.24 20.57 24.33
N ASP A 205 -9.09 20.91 23.06
CA ASP A 205 -9.78 22.05 22.45
C ASP A 205 -10.23 21.72 21.02
N VAL A 206 -11.13 22.55 20.49
CA VAL A 206 -11.54 22.55 19.08
C VAL A 206 -11.29 23.95 18.53
N VAL A 207 -10.42 24.04 17.55
CA VAL A 207 -10.03 25.31 16.92
C VAL A 207 -10.35 25.23 15.44
N ASP A 208 -11.17 26.17 14.99
CA ASP A 208 -11.48 26.36 13.58
C ASP A 208 -10.58 27.47 13.05
N VAL A 209 -9.92 27.22 11.93
CA VAL A 209 -8.88 28.09 11.41
C VAL A 209 -9.02 28.23 9.90
N VAL A 210 -8.75 29.44 9.42
CA VAL A 210 -8.71 29.75 7.99
C VAL A 210 -7.24 29.92 7.61
N THR A 211 -6.79 29.22 6.56
CA THR A 211 -5.44 29.41 6.00
C THR A 211 -5.39 30.58 5.04
N THR A 212 -4.19 30.97 4.59
CA THR A 212 -4.00 32.04 3.60
C THR A 212 -4.79 31.79 2.31
N ASP A 213 -4.92 30.53 1.90
CA ASP A 213 -5.55 30.15 0.62
C ASP A 213 -7.07 29.94 0.74
N GLY A 214 -7.64 30.31 1.90
CA GLY A 214 -9.08 30.26 2.16
C GLY A 214 -9.61 28.87 2.54
N TYR A 215 -8.75 27.90 2.88
CA TYR A 215 -9.21 26.60 3.39
C TYR A 215 -9.69 26.75 4.84
N LEU A 216 -10.86 26.20 5.15
CA LEU A 216 -11.38 26.14 6.51
C LEU A 216 -11.08 24.77 7.12
N VAL A 217 -10.21 24.76 8.13
CA VAL A 217 -9.71 23.55 8.79
C VAL A 217 -10.07 23.56 10.27
N ARG A 218 -10.62 22.45 10.76
CA ARG A 218 -10.88 22.20 12.17
C ARG A 218 -9.77 21.32 12.75
N MET A 219 -9.05 21.86 13.72
CA MET A 219 -7.96 21.19 14.43
C MET A 219 -8.39 20.87 15.85
N LYS A 220 -8.09 19.65 16.30
CA LYS A 220 -8.40 19.19 17.66
C LYS A 220 -7.09 18.89 18.40
N PRO A 221 -6.44 19.90 19.01
CA PRO A 221 -5.27 19.68 19.83
C PRO A 221 -5.62 18.89 21.10
N LEU A 222 -4.68 18.05 21.52
CA LEU A 222 -4.70 17.26 22.74
C LEU A 222 -3.41 17.53 23.50
N ILE A 223 -3.54 17.97 24.74
CA ILE A 223 -2.42 18.23 25.64
C ILE A 223 -2.59 17.38 26.90
N ILE A 224 -1.52 16.70 27.29
CA ILE A 224 -1.46 15.89 28.50
C ILE A 224 -0.40 16.48 29.42
N THR A 225 -0.83 16.86 30.62
CA THR A 225 0.05 17.43 31.65
C THR A 225 0.68 16.34 32.51
N GLN A 226 1.78 16.67 33.20
CA GLN A 226 2.48 15.71 34.07
C GLN A 226 1.64 15.29 35.28
N GLN A 227 0.93 16.24 35.89
CA GLN A 227 0.04 16.02 37.05
C GLN A 227 -1.35 16.60 36.80
N ARG A 228 -2.24 16.48 37.79
CA ARG A 228 -3.58 17.08 37.74
C ARG A 228 -3.48 18.60 37.90
N VAL A 229 -4.07 19.32 36.95
CA VAL A 229 -4.02 20.78 36.87
C VAL A 229 -5.37 21.39 37.23
N GLN A 230 -5.35 22.58 37.84
CA GLN A 230 -6.53 23.38 38.18
C GLN A 230 -7.30 23.82 36.92
N THR A 231 -8.59 24.14 37.06
CA THR A 231 -9.46 24.49 35.92
C THR A 231 -9.09 25.81 35.26
N SER A 232 -8.63 26.80 36.02
CA SER A 232 -8.13 28.10 35.52
C SER A 232 -6.93 27.90 34.59
N VAL A 233 -5.91 27.20 35.08
CA VAL A 233 -4.69 26.92 34.32
C VAL A 233 -4.99 26.12 33.05
N LYS A 234 -5.96 25.19 33.07
CA LYS A 234 -6.42 24.51 31.85
C LYS A 234 -7.05 25.47 30.85
N GLN A 235 -7.78 26.48 31.30
CA GLN A 235 -8.37 27.48 30.42
C GLN A 235 -7.27 28.34 29.77
N ASP A 236 -6.28 28.76 30.54
CA ASP A 236 -5.14 29.55 30.03
C ASP A 236 -4.35 28.75 28.98
N MET A 237 -4.13 27.46 29.22
CA MET A 237 -3.51 26.56 28.23
C MET A 237 -4.32 26.47 26.93
N ARG A 238 -5.66 26.43 27.00
CA ARG A 238 -6.51 26.42 25.78
C ARG A 238 -6.41 27.73 25.02
N THR A 239 -6.50 28.86 25.71
CA THR A 239 -6.39 30.20 25.09
C THR A 239 -5.04 30.33 24.38
N ARG A 240 -3.94 29.96 25.04
CA ARG A 240 -2.60 30.04 24.46
C ARG A 240 -2.42 29.11 23.25
N THR A 241 -2.96 27.90 23.34
CA THR A 241 -2.92 26.93 22.22
C THR A 241 -3.70 27.45 21.02
N ARG A 242 -4.87 28.05 21.26
CA ARG A 242 -5.72 28.65 20.23
C ARG A 242 -5.01 29.80 19.51
N GLU A 243 -4.36 30.69 20.25
CA GLU A 243 -3.56 31.79 19.68
C GLU A 243 -2.45 31.27 18.75
N ILE A 244 -1.70 30.26 19.18
CA ILE A 244 -0.59 29.69 18.41
C ILE A 244 -1.10 29.04 17.13
N ILE A 245 -2.18 28.25 17.21
CA ILE A 245 -2.76 27.59 16.04
C ILE A 245 -3.29 28.60 15.02
N ILE A 246 -3.99 29.64 15.48
CA ILE A 246 -4.49 30.71 14.60
C ILE A 246 -3.33 31.47 13.96
N ALA A 247 -2.30 31.82 14.76
CA ALA A 247 -1.12 32.52 14.26
C ALA A 247 -0.32 31.70 13.25
N PHE A 248 -0.24 30.38 13.42
CA PHE A 248 0.45 29.48 12.51
C PHE A 248 -0.27 29.38 11.16
N ALA A 249 -1.59 29.21 11.18
CA ALA A 249 -2.37 29.10 9.94
C ALA A 249 -2.52 30.43 9.19
N ALA A 250 -2.55 31.56 9.91
CA ALA A 250 -2.60 32.88 9.28
C ALA A 250 -1.32 33.20 8.47
N LYS A 251 -0.20 32.55 8.78
CA LYS A 251 1.09 32.74 8.11
C LYS A 251 1.33 31.78 6.95
N ASN A 252 0.71 30.60 6.99
CA ASN A 252 1.09 29.46 6.18
C ASN A 252 -0.02 29.06 5.20
N THR A 253 0.40 28.61 4.02
CA THR A 253 -0.50 27.96 3.05
C THR A 253 -1.04 26.64 3.60
N TYR A 254 -2.09 26.11 2.99
CA TYR A 254 -2.64 24.82 3.40
C TYR A 254 -1.62 23.67 3.26
N ALA A 255 -0.78 23.72 2.22
CA ALA A 255 0.31 22.77 2.01
C ALA A 255 1.38 22.85 3.12
N ASP A 256 1.72 24.06 3.57
CA ASP A 256 2.63 24.27 4.70
C ASP A 256 2.01 23.82 6.02
N VAL A 257 0.70 24.04 6.21
CA VAL A 257 -0.04 23.55 7.39
C VAL A 257 -0.04 22.03 7.45
N GLN A 258 -0.21 21.35 6.31
CA GLN A 258 -0.10 19.89 6.22
C GLN A 258 1.30 19.40 6.59
N ARG A 259 2.36 20.03 6.06
CA ARG A 259 3.75 19.70 6.44
C ARG A 259 4.02 19.97 7.92
N GLY A 260 3.53 21.08 8.46
CA GLY A 260 3.68 21.43 9.88
C GLY A 260 2.98 20.43 10.80
N LEU A 261 1.83 19.92 10.39
CA LEU A 261 1.08 18.88 11.08
C LEU A 261 1.81 17.54 11.08
N LEU A 262 2.23 17.07 9.91
CA LEU A 262 2.86 15.76 9.77
C LEU A 262 4.28 15.71 10.32
N ASN A 263 5.03 16.81 10.24
CA ASN A 263 6.39 16.88 10.77
C ASN A 263 6.42 17.17 12.28
N GLY A 264 5.32 17.64 12.88
CA GLY A 264 5.24 17.94 14.31
C GLY A 264 5.75 19.33 14.68
N LYS A 265 6.10 20.17 13.70
CA LYS A 265 6.53 21.57 13.94
C LYS A 265 5.46 22.35 14.72
N LEU A 266 4.18 22.15 14.39
CA LEU A 266 3.09 22.78 15.13
C LEU A 266 2.99 22.27 16.57
N GLU A 267 3.32 21.00 16.81
CA GLU A 267 3.29 20.39 18.14
C GLU A 267 4.40 20.98 19.03
N GLU A 268 5.60 21.16 18.47
CA GLU A 268 6.74 21.79 19.16
C GLU A 268 6.48 23.26 19.52
N GLU A 269 5.83 24.02 18.61
CA GLU A 269 5.46 25.41 18.88
C GLU A 269 4.43 25.52 20.01
N ILE A 270 3.42 24.64 20.01
CA ILE A 270 2.43 24.58 21.09
C ILE A 270 3.11 24.16 22.40
N GLU A 271 4.01 23.18 22.38
CA GLU A 271 4.73 22.74 23.57
C GLU A 271 5.55 23.89 24.19
N LYS A 272 6.33 24.62 23.39
CA LYS A 272 7.11 25.78 23.86
C LYS A 272 6.21 26.86 24.46
N GLY A 273 5.08 27.16 23.81
CA GLY A 273 4.13 28.17 24.29
C GLY A 273 3.42 27.77 25.58
N VAL A 274 3.06 26.50 25.72
CA VAL A 274 2.31 25.98 26.88
C VAL A 274 3.23 25.71 28.08
N LYS A 275 4.49 25.34 27.85
CA LYS A 275 5.49 25.09 28.90
C LYS A 275 5.71 26.31 29.82
N SER A 276 5.46 27.52 29.33
CA SER A 276 5.49 28.75 30.14
C SER A 276 4.42 28.79 31.23
N ILE A 277 3.28 28.11 31.02
CA ILE A 277 2.16 28.08 31.97
C ILE A 277 2.31 26.87 32.90
N TYR A 278 2.52 25.68 32.31
CA TYR A 278 2.61 24.44 33.05
C TYR A 278 3.41 23.38 32.27
N PRO A 279 4.23 22.54 32.93
CA PRO A 279 4.96 21.48 32.27
C PRO A 279 4.03 20.41 31.66
N VAL A 280 4.17 20.21 30.36
CA VAL A 280 3.44 19.19 29.60
C VAL A 280 4.28 17.93 29.44
N ARG A 281 3.60 16.79 29.29
CA ARG A 281 4.23 15.51 28.96
C ARG A 281 4.16 15.22 27.47
N MET A 282 3.06 15.59 26.84
CA MET A 282 2.81 15.34 25.43
C MET A 282 1.82 16.38 24.90
N VAL A 283 2.10 16.88 23.71
CA VAL A 283 1.21 17.68 22.88
C VAL A 283 1.04 16.93 21.56
N ALA A 284 -0.18 16.81 21.08
CA ALA A 284 -0.46 16.24 19.76
C ALA A 284 -1.71 16.84 19.13
N VAL A 285 -1.78 16.87 17.80
CA VAL A 285 -3.03 17.22 17.11
C VAL A 285 -3.84 15.95 16.87
N ARG A 286 -4.80 15.64 17.74
CA ARG A 286 -5.56 14.38 17.69
C ARG A 286 -6.30 14.16 16.38
N LYS A 287 -6.86 15.21 15.80
CA LYS A 287 -7.61 15.15 14.54
C LYS A 287 -7.56 16.49 13.83
N SER A 288 -7.33 16.47 12.52
CA SER A 288 -7.62 17.58 11.62
C SER A 288 -8.77 17.20 10.68
N GLN A 289 -9.59 18.18 10.34
CA GLN A 289 -10.72 18.00 9.43
C GLN A 289 -10.81 19.20 8.50
N LEU A 290 -10.79 18.95 7.21
CA LEU A 290 -11.16 19.93 6.20
C LEU A 290 -12.68 20.10 6.23
N LEU A 291 -13.15 21.32 6.43
CA LEU A 291 -14.58 21.67 6.42
C LEU A 291 -15.00 22.21 5.06
N GLN A 292 -14.19 23.12 4.51
CA GLN A 292 -14.44 23.76 3.23
C GLN A 292 -13.13 23.85 2.46
N GLU A 293 -13.18 23.44 1.20
CA GLU A 293 -12.08 23.56 0.25
C GLU A 293 -11.91 25.03 -0.16
N GLY A 294 -10.66 25.48 -0.18
CA GLY A 294 -10.25 26.83 -0.58
C GLY A 294 -9.92 26.92 -2.08
N VAL A 295 -9.20 27.96 -2.46
CA VAL A 295 -8.80 28.18 -3.86
C VAL A 295 -7.63 27.24 -4.19
N VAL A 296 -7.80 26.44 -5.25
CA VAL A 296 -6.76 25.52 -5.74
C VAL A 296 -5.69 26.33 -6.48
N ALA A 297 -4.48 26.40 -5.92
CA ALA A 297 -3.32 26.91 -6.64
C ALA A 297 -2.82 25.86 -7.64
N SER A 298 -2.62 26.27 -8.89
CA SER A 298 -2.20 25.41 -10.00
C SER A 298 -0.68 25.38 -10.19
N ASP A 299 0.11 25.61 -9.14
CA ASP A 299 1.57 25.62 -9.24
C ASP A 299 2.12 24.18 -9.16
N GLY A 300 3.19 23.88 -9.90
CA GLY A 300 4.04 22.67 -9.80
C GLY A 300 4.25 21.80 -11.04
N PRO A 301 4.84 20.59 -10.86
CA PRO A 301 5.01 19.61 -11.93
C PRO A 301 3.66 19.03 -12.33
N THR A 302 3.42 18.88 -13.63
CA THR A 302 2.17 18.29 -14.13
C THR A 302 2.20 16.76 -14.01
N LEU A 303 1.03 16.12 -14.04
CA LEU A 303 0.92 14.67 -13.95
C LEU A 303 1.75 13.97 -15.04
N ASP A 304 1.76 14.54 -16.25
CA ASP A 304 2.49 14.00 -17.41
C ASP A 304 4.02 14.02 -17.21
N GLU A 305 4.55 15.06 -16.55
CA GLU A 305 5.98 15.16 -16.23
C GLU A 305 6.40 14.12 -15.17
N ILE A 306 5.50 13.80 -14.24
CA ILE A 306 5.75 12.80 -13.20
C ILE A 306 5.70 11.39 -13.79
N HIS A 307 4.77 11.11 -14.70
CA HIS A 307 4.79 9.84 -15.44
C HIS A 307 6.09 9.66 -16.23
N ALA A 308 6.59 10.70 -16.89
CA ALA A 308 7.88 10.65 -17.58
C ALA A 308 9.06 10.41 -16.61
N GLN A 309 9.00 10.92 -15.38
CA GLN A 309 10.01 10.66 -14.35
C GLN A 309 9.92 9.22 -13.81
N GLU A 310 8.71 8.71 -13.56
CA GLU A 310 8.48 7.33 -13.12
C GLU A 310 8.96 6.32 -14.18
N GLU A 311 8.69 6.58 -15.47
CA GLU A 311 9.17 5.75 -16.58
C GLU A 311 10.71 5.72 -16.66
N ARG A 312 11.36 6.89 -16.47
CA ARG A 312 12.83 6.97 -16.41
C ARG A 312 13.40 6.21 -15.22
N GLN A 313 12.83 6.38 -14.03
CA GLN A 313 13.27 5.67 -12.83
C GLN A 313 13.04 4.15 -12.93
N ALA A 314 11.92 3.72 -13.52
CA ALA A 314 11.66 2.31 -13.76
C ALA A 314 12.64 1.71 -14.78
N ALA A 315 13.02 2.46 -15.82
CA ALA A 315 14.04 2.04 -16.77
C ALA A 315 15.43 1.93 -16.11
N GLU A 316 15.80 2.88 -15.26
CA GLU A 316 17.05 2.84 -14.49
C GLU A 316 17.10 1.67 -13.50
N LEU A 317 16.00 1.39 -12.78
CA LEU A 317 15.94 0.25 -11.86
C LEU A 317 15.96 -1.09 -12.60
N LYS A 318 15.31 -1.18 -13.77
CA LYS A 318 15.41 -2.37 -14.64
C LYS A 318 16.82 -2.54 -15.17
N ALA A 319 17.49 -1.48 -15.60
CA ALA A 319 18.88 -1.52 -16.06
C ALA A 319 19.83 -1.94 -14.93
N LYS A 320 19.65 -1.41 -13.71
CA LYS A 320 20.42 -1.82 -12.53
C LYS A 320 20.16 -3.27 -12.11
N LYS A 321 18.90 -3.72 -12.16
CA LYS A 321 18.56 -5.12 -11.87
C LYS A 321 19.10 -6.07 -12.94
N ALA A 322 19.05 -5.68 -14.21
CA ALA A 322 19.64 -6.44 -15.31
C ALA A 322 21.17 -6.47 -15.21
N ALA A 323 21.81 -5.36 -14.86
CA ALA A 323 23.26 -5.30 -14.63
C ALA A 323 23.69 -6.11 -13.41
N ALA A 324 22.91 -6.09 -12.32
CA ALA A 324 23.18 -6.90 -11.13
C ALA A 324 22.97 -8.39 -11.38
N LEU A 325 21.96 -8.76 -12.19
CA LEU A 325 21.75 -10.14 -12.62
C LEU A 325 22.88 -10.60 -13.55
N ALA A 326 23.31 -9.76 -14.48
CA ALA A 326 24.44 -10.05 -15.37
C ALA A 326 25.76 -10.14 -14.59
N ALA A 327 25.95 -9.32 -13.56
CA ALA A 327 27.12 -9.41 -12.68
C ALA A 327 27.09 -10.68 -11.82
N ALA A 328 25.92 -11.07 -11.29
CA ALA A 328 25.78 -12.30 -10.52
C ALA A 328 25.98 -13.55 -11.38
N MET A 329 25.48 -13.55 -12.63
CA MET A 329 25.73 -14.65 -13.57
C MET A 329 27.19 -14.69 -14.04
N ALA A 330 27.82 -13.53 -14.25
CA ALA A 330 29.25 -13.48 -14.57
C ALA A 330 30.16 -13.85 -13.39
N GLU A 331 29.68 -13.76 -12.14
CA GLU A 331 30.39 -14.22 -10.94
C GLU A 331 30.20 -15.74 -10.75
N GLU A 332 29.04 -16.28 -11.12
CA GLU A 332 28.77 -17.74 -11.18
C GLU A 332 29.55 -18.42 -12.32
N ASP A 333 29.67 -17.78 -13.49
CA ASP A 333 30.53 -18.21 -14.61
C ASP A 333 32.04 -18.02 -14.30
N ALA A 334 32.41 -17.30 -13.25
CA ALA A 334 33.81 -17.10 -12.84
C ALA A 334 34.26 -18.01 -11.68
N GLU A 335 33.34 -18.70 -11.00
CA GLU A 335 33.64 -19.75 -10.01
C GLU A 335 33.53 -21.18 -10.59
N GLY A 336 33.21 -21.33 -11.89
CA GLY A 336 33.32 -22.58 -12.65
C GLY A 336 34.54 -22.59 -13.55
N GLY A 337 35.73 -22.35 -12.99
CA GLY A 337 36.98 -22.31 -13.73
C GLY A 337 38.10 -23.00 -12.97
N ASP A 338 38.18 -24.32 -13.11
CA ASP A 338 39.39 -25.16 -13.14
C ASP A 338 38.90 -26.60 -13.34
N ASP A 339 38.66 -26.98 -14.58
CA ASP A 339 38.87 -28.36 -15.07
C ASP A 339 39.52 -28.17 -16.45
N ASP A 340 40.81 -28.54 -16.55
CA ASP A 340 41.64 -28.44 -17.75
C ASP A 340 41.35 -29.62 -18.70
N GLU A 341 40.06 -29.86 -19.01
CA GLU A 341 39.62 -30.88 -19.98
C GLU A 341 39.41 -30.20 -21.35
N ILE A 342 40.19 -30.59 -22.35
CA ILE A 342 40.03 -30.10 -23.73
C ILE A 342 39.65 -31.27 -24.62
N ASP A 343 38.40 -31.27 -25.10
CA ASP A 343 37.91 -32.19 -26.13
C ASP A 343 38.79 -32.12 -27.40
N VAL A 344 39.42 -33.23 -27.78
CA VAL A 344 40.19 -33.32 -29.03
C VAL A 344 39.41 -34.16 -30.04
N PRO A 345 38.95 -33.59 -31.17
CA PRO A 345 38.26 -34.37 -32.17
C PRO A 345 39.17 -35.49 -32.72
N VAL A 346 38.62 -36.69 -32.87
CA VAL A 346 39.33 -37.94 -33.25
C VAL A 346 40.19 -37.80 -34.53
N ASP A 347 39.82 -36.88 -35.43
CA ASP A 347 40.56 -36.58 -36.65
C ASP A 347 41.90 -35.85 -36.40
N GLU A 348 42.02 -35.10 -35.30
CA GLU A 348 43.20 -34.30 -34.94
C GLU A 348 44.18 -35.03 -34.01
N LEU A 349 43.83 -36.24 -33.57
CA LEU A 349 44.73 -37.12 -32.81
C LEU A 349 46.00 -37.45 -33.61
N PRO A 350 47.20 -37.22 -33.03
CA PRO A 350 48.47 -37.61 -33.62
C PRO A 350 48.56 -39.10 -33.97
N ASP A 351 49.19 -39.43 -35.11
CA ASP A 351 49.31 -40.81 -35.60
C ASP A 351 49.99 -41.75 -34.59
N ASN A 352 50.94 -41.24 -33.80
CA ASN A 352 51.63 -42.02 -32.76
C ASN A 352 50.70 -42.47 -31.62
N ILE A 353 49.62 -41.72 -31.36
CA ILE A 353 48.64 -42.05 -30.33
C ILE A 353 47.63 -43.06 -30.89
N LYS A 354 47.20 -42.89 -32.15
CA LYS A 354 46.36 -43.88 -32.86
C LYS A 354 47.03 -45.25 -32.93
N ASP A 355 48.32 -45.29 -33.26
CA ASP A 355 49.10 -46.53 -33.32
C ASP A 355 49.26 -47.19 -31.93
N ALA A 356 49.39 -46.39 -30.87
CA ALA A 356 49.50 -46.87 -29.50
C ALA A 356 48.17 -47.48 -29.01
N VAL A 357 47.05 -46.81 -29.28
CA VAL A 357 45.70 -47.28 -28.96
C VAL A 357 45.34 -48.54 -29.75
N GLU A 358 45.67 -48.62 -31.05
CA GLU A 358 45.48 -49.84 -31.85
C GLU A 358 46.33 -51.02 -31.36
N SER A 359 47.51 -50.73 -30.78
CA SER A 359 48.39 -51.75 -30.19
C SER A 359 47.86 -52.25 -28.84
N ALA A 360 47.22 -51.40 -28.05
CA ALA A 360 46.62 -51.73 -26.76
C ALA A 360 45.29 -52.49 -26.92
N VAL A 361 44.38 -52.00 -27.79
CA VAL A 361 43.07 -52.61 -28.06
C VAL A 361 42.92 -52.86 -29.56
N PRO A 362 43.39 -54.02 -30.08
CA PRO A 362 43.36 -54.30 -31.51
C PRO A 362 41.92 -54.44 -32.02
N GLY A 363 41.50 -53.52 -32.89
CA GLY A 363 40.22 -53.56 -33.60
C GLY A 363 39.00 -52.96 -32.88
N GLY A 364 39.20 -52.04 -31.93
CA GLY A 364 38.13 -51.22 -31.34
C GLY A 364 37.86 -49.92 -32.12
N GLU A 365 36.68 -49.32 -31.95
CA GLU A 365 36.30 -48.03 -32.55
C GLU A 365 36.52 -46.91 -31.52
N ILE A 366 37.28 -45.87 -31.89
CA ILE A 366 37.55 -44.72 -31.02
C ILE A 366 36.30 -43.84 -31.02
N THR A 367 35.69 -43.65 -29.85
CA THR A 367 34.44 -42.88 -29.70
C THR A 367 34.74 -41.44 -29.33
N GLU A 368 35.57 -41.23 -28.31
CA GLU A 368 35.88 -39.92 -27.73
C GLU A 368 37.37 -39.83 -27.38
N ALA A 369 37.91 -38.62 -27.38
CA ALA A 369 39.30 -38.37 -27.06
C ALA A 369 39.46 -36.99 -26.40
N GLU A 370 40.13 -36.97 -25.26
CA GLU A 370 40.28 -35.80 -24.42
C GLU A 370 41.76 -35.59 -24.12
N LEU A 371 42.15 -34.33 -23.98
CA LEU A 371 43.50 -33.94 -23.61
C LEU A 371 43.47 -33.33 -22.22
N GLU A 372 44.06 -34.04 -21.27
CA GLU A 372 44.22 -33.59 -19.90
C GLU A 372 45.66 -33.16 -19.62
N THR A 373 45.79 -32.30 -18.62
CA THR A 373 47.09 -31.86 -18.11
C THR A 373 47.30 -32.37 -16.69
N GLU A 374 47.81 -33.59 -16.57
CA GLU A 374 48.16 -34.19 -15.29
C GLU A 374 49.60 -33.80 -14.90
N ASP A 375 49.79 -33.23 -13.70
CA ASP A 375 51.09 -32.80 -13.15
C ASP A 375 51.96 -31.90 -14.08
N GLY A 376 51.34 -31.21 -15.03
CA GLY A 376 52.00 -30.33 -16.01
C GLY A 376 52.51 -31.04 -17.27
N GLU A 377 52.18 -32.31 -17.46
CA GLU A 377 52.41 -33.09 -18.68
C GLU A 377 51.09 -33.37 -19.40
N GLN A 378 51.13 -33.45 -20.73
CA GLN A 378 49.93 -33.63 -21.57
C GLN A 378 49.66 -35.13 -21.76
N VAL A 379 48.50 -35.59 -21.28
CA VAL A 379 48.03 -36.97 -21.38
C VAL A 379 46.77 -36.98 -22.23
N TYR A 380 46.71 -37.91 -23.18
CA TYR A 380 45.53 -38.11 -24.03
C TYR A 380 44.75 -39.29 -23.48
N GLU A 381 43.53 -39.03 -23.05
CA GLU A 381 42.58 -40.08 -22.70
C GLU A 381 41.76 -40.42 -23.95
N VAL A 382 41.73 -41.69 -24.33
CA VAL A 382 41.04 -42.15 -25.53
C VAL A 382 40.11 -43.29 -25.19
N THR A 383 38.81 -43.06 -25.36
CA THR A 383 37.77 -44.07 -25.14
C THR A 383 37.59 -44.91 -26.40
N VAL A 384 37.65 -46.23 -26.23
CA VAL A 384 37.56 -47.22 -27.31
C VAL A 384 36.48 -48.25 -27.00
N GLU A 385 35.49 -48.35 -27.88
CA GLU A 385 34.46 -49.38 -27.77
C GLU A 385 34.88 -50.66 -28.52
N LYS A 386 34.79 -51.81 -27.83
CA LYS A 386 34.98 -53.12 -28.47
C LYS A 386 34.08 -54.18 -27.87
N ASP A 387 33.35 -54.89 -28.75
CA ASP A 387 32.44 -55.98 -28.38
C ASP A 387 31.38 -55.59 -27.32
N GLY A 388 30.99 -54.31 -27.29
CA GLY A 388 30.01 -53.74 -26.35
C GLY A 388 30.56 -53.48 -24.95
N LYS A 389 31.89 -53.32 -24.82
CA LYS A 389 32.59 -52.86 -23.62
C LYS A 389 33.42 -51.62 -23.98
N GLU A 390 33.43 -50.64 -23.10
CA GLU A 390 34.20 -49.41 -23.24
C GLU A 390 35.54 -49.58 -22.51
N PHE A 391 36.62 -49.19 -23.18
CA PHE A 391 37.98 -49.22 -22.67
C PHE A 391 38.51 -47.80 -22.69
N GLU A 392 38.95 -47.29 -21.55
CA GLU A 392 39.63 -46.02 -21.43
C GLU A 392 41.13 -46.27 -21.52
N VAL A 393 41.79 -45.60 -22.47
CA VAL A 393 43.22 -45.76 -22.74
C VAL A 393 43.91 -44.42 -22.58
N GLU A 394 44.71 -44.29 -21.52
CA GLU A 394 45.54 -43.11 -21.30
C GLU A 394 46.88 -43.26 -22.02
N VAL A 395 47.20 -42.28 -22.86
CA VAL A 395 48.40 -42.26 -23.67
C VAL A 395 49.13 -40.94 -23.48
N SER A 396 50.40 -41.02 -23.08
CA SER A 396 51.27 -39.84 -23.04
C SER A 396 51.49 -39.25 -24.44
N LYS A 397 51.87 -37.97 -24.51
CA LYS A 397 52.23 -37.28 -25.77
C LYS A 397 53.23 -38.02 -26.67
N ASP A 398 54.12 -38.81 -26.07
CA ASP A 398 55.16 -39.57 -26.78
C ASP A 398 54.66 -40.92 -27.31
N GLY A 399 53.40 -41.30 -27.05
CA GLY A 399 52.78 -42.55 -27.53
C GLY A 399 53.02 -43.76 -26.61
N GLU A 400 53.41 -43.54 -25.35
CA GLU A 400 53.51 -44.59 -24.33
C GLU A 400 52.17 -44.69 -23.60
N VAL A 401 51.59 -45.89 -23.59
CA VAL A 401 50.33 -46.21 -22.90
C VAL A 401 50.60 -46.27 -21.40
N LEU A 402 49.95 -45.41 -20.64
CA LEU A 402 50.12 -45.28 -19.20
C LEU A 402 49.20 -46.27 -18.48
N GLU A 403 47.92 -46.27 -18.83
CA GLU A 403 46.89 -47.12 -18.23
C GLU A 403 45.84 -47.55 -19.27
N VAL A 404 45.28 -48.75 -19.08
CA VAL A 404 44.15 -49.27 -19.88
C VAL A 404 43.14 -49.83 -18.91
N GLU A 405 42.04 -49.11 -18.71
CA GLU A 405 40.94 -49.55 -17.87
C GLU A 405 39.81 -50.15 -18.69
N LEU A 406 39.06 -51.05 -18.04
CA LEU A 406 37.92 -51.75 -18.61
C LEU A 406 36.70 -51.36 -17.77
N GLU A 407 35.76 -50.62 -18.35
CA GLU A 407 34.49 -50.35 -17.68
C GLU A 407 33.63 -51.62 -17.69
N ASP A 408 33.70 -52.41 -16.61
CA ASP A 408 32.85 -53.57 -16.38
C ASP A 408 31.58 -53.16 -15.59
N ASP A 409 30.51 -52.97 -16.34
CA ASP A 409 29.15 -52.72 -15.85
C ASP A 409 28.60 -53.95 -15.08
N SER A 410 28.94 -54.09 -13.79
CA SER A 410 28.32 -55.07 -12.90
C SER A 410 28.05 -54.53 -11.49
N ALA A 411 26.77 -54.32 -11.20
CA ALA A 411 26.25 -54.00 -9.89
C ALA A 411 26.12 -55.25 -8.99
N ASP A 412 26.59 -55.20 -7.74
CA ASP A 412 25.88 -55.73 -6.57
C ASP A 412 26.50 -55.28 -5.22
N GLU A 413 25.64 -55.20 -4.20
CA GLU A 413 25.72 -54.49 -2.91
C GLU A 413 26.58 -55.11 -1.77
N GLU A 414 26.94 -54.21 -0.82
CA GLU A 414 27.03 -54.34 0.66
C GLU A 414 28.22 -55.08 1.35
N ALA A 415 29.09 -54.33 2.07
CA ALA A 415 29.07 -54.18 3.54
C ALA A 415 30.44 -53.97 4.26
N SER A 416 30.50 -52.87 5.03
CA SER A 416 31.17 -52.64 6.33
C SER A 416 32.67 -52.20 6.42
N GLY A 417 32.85 -51.01 7.03
CA GLY A 417 34.08 -50.18 7.22
C GLY A 417 35.18 -50.70 8.17
N PRO A 418 36.09 -49.85 8.73
CA PRO A 418 35.78 -48.53 9.32
C PRO A 418 36.81 -47.37 9.14
N GLU A 419 36.36 -46.18 9.56
CA GLU A 419 37.07 -45.02 10.17
C GLU A 419 37.22 -43.68 9.39
N ASP A 420 36.39 -42.73 9.86
CA ASP A 420 36.62 -41.31 10.17
C ASP A 420 36.75 -40.24 9.05
N GLY A 421 35.69 -39.44 8.92
CA GLY A 421 35.65 -38.19 8.15
C GLY A 421 34.21 -37.69 7.96
N ALA A 422 33.68 -36.94 8.91
CA ALA A 422 32.30 -36.44 8.89
C ALA A 422 32.08 -35.38 7.78
N GLU A 423 31.32 -35.73 6.74
CA GLU A 423 30.70 -34.75 5.84
C GLU A 423 29.38 -34.25 6.42
N VAL A 424 29.31 -32.94 6.64
CA VAL A 424 28.12 -32.26 7.16
C VAL A 424 27.23 -31.92 5.97
N ALA A 425 26.24 -32.77 5.67
CA ALA A 425 25.22 -32.45 4.68
C ALA A 425 24.31 -31.31 5.16
N ASP A 426 24.19 -30.24 4.37
CA ASP A 426 23.36 -29.07 4.68
C ASP A 426 21.87 -29.32 4.46
N TYR A 427 21.21 -29.99 5.42
CA TYR A 427 19.76 -30.28 5.41
C TYR A 427 18.84 -29.03 5.43
N GLU A 428 19.39 -27.82 5.55
CA GLU A 428 18.61 -26.57 5.63
C GLU A 428 18.09 -26.10 4.27
N SER A 429 18.77 -26.46 3.18
CA SER A 429 18.42 -26.09 1.80
C SER A 429 17.31 -26.98 1.21
N MET A 430 17.21 -28.25 1.64
CA MET A 430 16.26 -29.22 1.09
C MET A 430 14.79 -28.89 1.35
N THR A 431 13.89 -29.34 0.49
CA THR A 431 12.45 -29.16 0.66
C THR A 431 11.89 -30.10 1.73
N VAL A 432 10.71 -29.79 2.28
CA VAL A 432 10.06 -30.64 3.31
C VAL A 432 9.69 -32.04 2.77
N ALA A 433 9.56 -32.19 1.45
CA ALA A 433 9.29 -33.48 0.81
C ALA A 433 10.53 -34.38 0.82
N GLU A 434 11.67 -33.84 0.36
CA GLU A 434 12.98 -34.53 0.37
C GLU A 434 13.36 -34.96 1.79
N LEU A 435 13.22 -34.06 2.78
CA LEU A 435 13.52 -34.37 4.19
C LEU A 435 12.64 -35.52 4.74
N LYS A 436 11.41 -35.69 4.24
CA LYS A 436 10.54 -36.80 4.65
C LYS A 436 10.89 -38.11 3.95
N GLU A 437 11.38 -38.04 2.73
CA GLU A 437 11.88 -39.22 2.01
C GLU A 437 13.15 -39.75 2.67
N LEU A 438 14.07 -38.85 3.04
CA LEU A 438 15.27 -39.18 3.81
C LEU A 438 14.92 -39.76 5.19
N LEU A 439 13.97 -39.16 5.92
CA LEU A 439 13.52 -39.73 7.20
C LEU A 439 12.82 -41.08 7.03
N LYS A 440 12.13 -41.31 5.92
CA LYS A 440 11.48 -42.60 5.62
C LYS A 440 12.51 -43.67 5.25
N ALA A 441 13.55 -43.32 4.50
CA ALA A 441 14.69 -44.18 4.23
C ALA A 441 15.44 -44.53 5.54
N ALA A 442 15.61 -43.56 6.43
CA ALA A 442 16.19 -43.74 7.76
C ALA A 442 15.24 -44.40 8.79
N GLY A 443 14.01 -44.74 8.42
CA GLY A 443 13.02 -45.38 9.31
C GLY A 443 12.51 -44.51 10.47
N LYS A 444 12.75 -43.19 10.43
CA LYS A 444 12.36 -42.22 11.46
C LYS A 444 10.97 -41.60 11.17
N PRO A 445 10.26 -41.10 12.20
CA PRO A 445 8.92 -40.55 12.02
C PRO A 445 8.90 -39.23 11.22
N VAL A 446 8.06 -39.17 10.18
CA VAL A 446 7.95 -38.06 9.21
C VAL A 446 7.03 -36.90 9.64
N SER A 447 6.74 -36.77 10.94
CA SER A 447 5.79 -35.78 11.47
C SER A 447 6.48 -34.56 12.10
N GLY A 448 5.99 -33.35 11.81
CA GLY A 448 6.51 -32.10 12.38
C GLY A 448 6.74 -30.99 11.35
N LYS A 449 7.35 -29.89 11.80
CA LYS A 449 7.81 -28.78 10.96
C LYS A 449 9.20 -29.08 10.38
N LYS A 450 9.62 -28.31 9.36
CA LYS A 450 10.91 -28.48 8.68
C LYS A 450 12.10 -28.61 9.64
N ALA A 451 12.17 -27.73 10.65
CA ALA A 451 13.22 -27.76 11.68
C ALA A 451 13.27 -29.09 12.44
N ASP A 452 12.11 -29.62 12.86
CA ASP A 452 12.03 -30.89 13.59
C ASP A 452 12.43 -32.10 12.72
N LEU A 453 12.28 -32.00 11.40
CA LEU A 453 12.71 -33.04 10.45
C LEU A 453 14.23 -33.01 10.26
N ILE A 454 14.79 -31.80 10.19
CA ILE A 454 16.23 -31.56 10.09
C ILE A 454 16.94 -32.02 11.35
N GLU A 455 16.43 -31.66 12.54
CA GLU A 455 17.01 -32.09 13.83
C GLU A 455 17.07 -33.62 13.94
N ARG A 456 16.06 -34.35 13.46
CA ARG A 456 16.05 -35.82 13.45
C ARG A 456 16.96 -36.46 12.41
N LEU A 457 17.36 -35.72 11.38
CA LEU A 457 18.36 -36.17 10.41
C LEU A 457 19.79 -35.85 10.89
N LYS A 458 19.94 -34.85 11.76
CA LYS A 458 21.21 -34.49 12.41
C LYS A 458 21.52 -35.33 13.66
N GLU A 459 20.49 -35.88 14.32
CA GLU A 459 20.59 -36.90 15.39
C GLU A 459 20.73 -38.30 14.79
#